data_AF-A0A3B4BP92-F1
#
_entry.id   AF-A0A3B4BP92-F1
#
_cell.length_a   1.000
_cell.length_b   1.000
_cell.length_c   1.000
_cell.angle_alpha   90.00
_cell.angle_beta   90.00
_cell.angle_gamma   90.00
#
_symmetry.space_group_name_H-M   'P 1'
#
loop_
_entity.id
_entity.type
_entity.pdbx_description
1 polymer ?
#
loop_
_entity_poly.entity_id
_entity_poly.type
_entity_poly.pdbx_seq_one_letter_code
_entity_poly.pdbx_strand_id
1 'polypeptide(L)'
;MHLFLELHLALCVLSLVSPAPIQEPWKDMQDPEFQEAVESGHSLIRKILDDITELHNLWIPKGLSLDKKDSSKLKFLKTHLNLPEAPAIKPLSDSFTLGACLSQIATGLKLHQTLLTVVSKLSPAKSEMVDGLLCDIRDLLLQVRKMQDLKNLLSKPEPQPVSESQLEETLAPKLSDEYKKHVAAHLTLLQLRDFSQEVSRTFRSMTVPSNSGN
;
A
#
# COMPACT_ATOMS: atom_id res chain seq x y z
N MET A 1 13.32 -59.26 52.95
CA MET A 1 12.32 -59.64 51.93
C MET A 1 11.30 -58.53 51.84
N HIS A 2 11.20 -57.88 50.67
CA HIS A 2 10.15 -56.95 50.22
C HIS A 2 10.02 -55.61 51.00
N LEU A 3 9.91 -54.42 50.42
CA LEU A 3 9.72 -53.94 49.04
C LEU A 3 9.69 -52.38 49.07
N PHE A 4 10.09 -51.72 47.95
CA PHE A 4 9.78 -50.33 47.51
C PHE A 4 10.27 -49.15 48.39
N LEU A 5 11.28 -48.33 48.04
CA LEU A 5 11.56 -47.54 46.82
C LEU A 5 10.40 -46.65 46.37
N GLU A 6 10.71 -45.36 46.14
CA GLU A 6 9.90 -44.29 45.54
C GLU A 6 9.05 -43.45 46.50
N LEU A 7 9.44 -42.18 46.71
CA LEU A 7 8.63 -41.02 46.28
C LEU A 7 9.41 -39.71 46.47
N HIS A 8 10.28 -39.39 45.50
CA HIS A 8 10.78 -38.04 45.31
C HIS A 8 9.95 -37.36 44.21
N LEU A 9 9.61 -36.10 44.48
CA LEU A 9 9.45 -35.04 43.48
C LEU A 9 8.28 -35.19 42.48
N ALA A 10 7.12 -34.63 42.83
CA ALA A 10 6.12 -34.30 41.81
C ALA A 10 5.25 -33.11 42.27
N LEU A 11 5.75 -31.89 42.07
CA LEU A 11 4.89 -30.71 41.98
C LEU A 11 5.48 -29.68 40.99
N CYS A 12 5.73 -30.11 39.75
CA CYS A 12 5.81 -29.20 38.62
C CYS A 12 4.38 -29.03 38.10
N VAL A 13 3.73 -27.94 38.52
CA VAL A 13 2.54 -27.41 37.86
C VAL A 13 2.90 -27.10 36.42
N LEU A 14 2.53 -28.01 35.51
CA LEU A 14 2.48 -27.75 34.08
C LEU A 14 1.38 -26.71 33.84
N SER A 15 1.75 -25.43 33.84
CA SER A 15 1.02 -24.43 33.06
C SER A 15 1.18 -24.81 31.59
N LEU A 16 0.27 -25.66 31.11
CA LEU A 16 -0.03 -25.78 29.69
C LEU A 16 -0.54 -24.41 29.24
N VAL A 17 0.39 -23.53 28.88
CA VAL A 17 0.12 -22.52 27.85
C VAL A 17 -0.23 -23.34 26.62
N SER A 18 -1.53 -23.42 26.34
CA SER A 18 -1.98 -23.87 25.03
C SER A 18 -1.28 -22.98 24.01
N PRO A 19 -0.57 -23.53 23.00
CA PRO A 19 -0.23 -22.75 21.84
C PRO A 19 -1.54 -22.14 21.34
N ALA A 20 -1.60 -20.82 21.18
CA ALA A 20 -2.70 -20.21 20.46
C ALA A 20 -2.77 -20.92 19.10
N PRO A 21 -3.98 -21.29 18.61
CA PRO A 21 -4.10 -21.96 17.33
C PRO A 21 -3.36 -21.11 16.30
N ILE A 22 -2.38 -21.71 15.62
CA ILE A 22 -1.67 -21.09 14.53
C ILE A 22 -2.75 -20.77 13.49
N GLN A 23 -3.18 -19.50 13.43
CA GLN A 23 -4.03 -19.04 12.34
C GLN A 23 -3.18 -19.13 11.10
N GLU A 24 -3.41 -20.17 10.31
CA GLU A 24 -2.70 -20.32 9.07
C GLU A 24 -3.14 -19.18 8.13
N PRO A 25 -2.24 -18.28 7.71
CA PRO A 25 -2.59 -17.05 6.99
C PRO A 25 -3.40 -17.30 5.71
N TRP A 26 -3.23 -18.50 5.14
CA TRP A 26 -3.90 -18.94 3.93
C TRP A 26 -5.39 -19.26 4.13
N LYS A 27 -5.85 -19.57 5.35
CA LYS A 27 -7.25 -19.92 5.59
C LYS A 27 -8.15 -18.68 5.46
N ASP A 28 -7.64 -17.53 5.84
CA ASP A 28 -8.32 -16.25 5.65
C ASP A 28 -8.41 -15.89 4.17
N MET A 29 -7.39 -16.23 3.39
CA MET A 29 -7.36 -15.96 1.95
C MET A 29 -8.29 -16.86 1.13
N GLN A 30 -8.76 -18.00 1.62
CA GLN A 30 -9.63 -18.91 0.85
C GLN A 30 -11.10 -18.45 0.76
N ASP A 31 -11.45 -17.35 1.42
CA ASP A 31 -12.81 -16.82 1.39
C ASP A 31 -13.17 -16.27 -0.02
N PRO A 32 -14.32 -16.67 -0.60
CA PRO A 32 -14.68 -16.24 -1.95
C PRO A 32 -14.85 -14.72 -2.11
N GLU A 33 -15.40 -14.04 -1.10
CA GLU A 33 -15.59 -12.58 -1.14
C GLU A 33 -14.25 -11.86 -1.00
N PHE A 34 -13.32 -12.43 -0.23
CA PHE A 34 -11.94 -11.96 -0.15
C PHE A 34 -11.23 -12.12 -1.50
N GLN A 35 -11.34 -13.28 -2.15
CA GLN A 35 -10.73 -13.51 -3.46
C GLN A 35 -11.32 -12.57 -4.54
N GLU A 36 -12.63 -12.37 -4.56
CA GLU A 36 -13.29 -11.40 -5.45
C GLU A 36 -12.75 -9.98 -5.23
N ALA A 37 -12.57 -9.55 -3.97
CA ALA A 37 -11.99 -8.26 -3.65
C ALA A 37 -10.54 -8.16 -4.15
N VAL A 38 -9.75 -9.24 -4.06
CA VAL A 38 -8.35 -9.28 -4.54
C VAL A 38 -8.30 -9.19 -6.06
N GLU A 39 -9.17 -9.90 -6.77
CA GLU A 39 -9.28 -9.85 -8.23
C GLU A 39 -9.75 -8.47 -8.74
N SER A 40 -10.76 -7.90 -8.08
CA SER A 40 -11.24 -6.54 -8.35
C SER A 40 -10.12 -5.51 -8.12
N GLY A 41 -9.41 -5.65 -7.00
CA GLY A 41 -8.25 -4.84 -6.67
C GLY A 41 -7.14 -4.95 -7.72
N HIS A 42 -6.83 -6.15 -8.21
CA HIS A 42 -5.87 -6.36 -9.31
C HIS A 42 -6.26 -5.65 -10.60
N SER A 43 -7.54 -5.70 -10.95
CA SER A 43 -8.07 -5.03 -12.14
C SER A 43 -7.93 -3.51 -12.02
N LEU A 44 -8.25 -2.94 -10.86
CA LEU A 44 -8.05 -1.53 -10.56
C LEU A 44 -6.57 -1.13 -10.59
N ILE A 45 -5.67 -1.94 -10.03
CA ILE A 45 -4.22 -1.66 -10.08
C ILE A 45 -3.71 -1.62 -11.53
N ARG A 46 -4.18 -2.52 -12.39
CA ARG A 46 -3.81 -2.50 -13.81
C ARG A 46 -4.26 -1.20 -14.46
N LYS A 47 -5.51 -0.82 -14.25
CA LYS A 47 -6.06 0.45 -14.75
C LYS A 47 -5.25 1.65 -14.25
N ILE A 48 -4.96 1.70 -12.95
CA ILE A 48 -4.13 2.75 -12.33
C ILE A 48 -2.75 2.83 -12.99
N LEU A 49 -2.09 1.70 -13.27
CA LEU A 49 -0.77 1.68 -13.93
C LEU A 49 -0.83 2.20 -15.38
N ASP A 50 -1.90 1.87 -16.10
CA ASP A 50 -2.14 2.37 -17.46
C ASP A 50 -2.42 3.89 -17.42
N ASP A 51 -3.30 4.33 -16.52
CA ASP A 51 -3.67 5.73 -16.33
C ASP A 51 -2.48 6.60 -15.89
N ILE A 52 -1.58 6.08 -15.04
CA ILE A 52 -0.33 6.78 -14.69
C ILE A 52 0.53 7.03 -15.93
N THR A 53 0.62 6.04 -16.82
CA THR A 53 1.45 6.13 -18.02
C THR A 53 0.89 7.16 -18.98
N GLU A 54 -0.41 7.14 -19.25
CA GLU A 54 -1.05 8.11 -20.13
C GLU A 54 -1.07 9.52 -19.49
N LEU A 55 -1.34 9.64 -18.19
CA LEU A 55 -1.32 10.92 -17.49
C LEU A 55 0.08 11.53 -17.47
N HIS A 56 1.12 10.70 -17.28
CA HIS A 56 2.51 11.17 -17.34
C HIS A 56 2.84 11.73 -18.72
N ASN A 57 2.43 11.07 -19.80
CA ASN A 57 2.66 11.55 -21.17
C ASN A 57 1.97 12.88 -21.48
N LEU A 58 0.81 13.15 -20.85
CA LEU A 58 0.04 14.37 -21.06
C LEU A 58 0.52 15.54 -20.18
N TRP A 59 0.82 15.26 -18.91
CA TRP A 59 1.13 16.28 -17.91
C TRP A 59 2.64 16.59 -17.86
N ILE A 60 3.50 15.59 -18.08
CA ILE A 60 4.93 15.72 -17.79
C ILE A 60 5.74 15.97 -19.07
N PRO A 61 6.59 17.00 -19.12
CA PRO A 61 7.43 17.25 -20.29
C PRO A 61 8.45 16.10 -20.51
N LYS A 62 8.79 15.84 -21.78
CA LYS A 62 9.65 14.72 -22.25
C LYS A 62 11.05 14.59 -21.60
N GLY A 63 11.48 15.58 -20.82
CA GLY A 63 12.75 15.56 -20.08
C GLY A 63 12.71 14.72 -18.80
N LEU A 64 11.53 14.37 -18.29
CA LEU A 64 11.32 13.49 -17.15
C LEU A 64 10.71 12.18 -17.64
N SER A 65 11.17 11.04 -17.13
CA SER A 65 10.76 9.71 -17.62
C SER A 65 10.55 8.79 -16.44
N LEU A 66 9.49 7.99 -16.49
CA LEU A 66 9.19 6.99 -15.49
C LEU A 66 10.27 5.87 -15.42
N ASP A 67 11.02 5.63 -16.50
CA ASP A 67 11.96 4.50 -16.60
C ASP A 67 13.42 4.84 -16.30
N LYS A 68 13.75 6.13 -16.15
CA LYS A 68 15.14 6.57 -15.95
C LYS A 68 15.51 6.62 -14.48
N LYS A 69 16.73 6.18 -14.17
CA LYS A 69 17.35 6.38 -12.85
C LYS A 69 17.57 7.87 -12.57
N ASP A 70 17.34 8.27 -11.32
CA ASP A 70 17.43 9.66 -10.89
C ASP A 70 18.78 10.31 -11.21
N SER A 71 18.74 11.43 -11.92
CA SER A 71 19.88 12.35 -12.01
C SER A 71 20.19 12.99 -10.65
N SER A 72 21.41 13.49 -10.44
CA SER A 72 21.78 14.23 -9.23
C SER A 72 20.84 15.42 -8.96
N LYS A 73 20.40 16.11 -10.02
CA LYS A 73 19.42 17.20 -9.94
C LYS A 73 18.05 16.72 -9.44
N LEU A 74 17.58 15.57 -9.94
CA LEU A 74 16.29 15.02 -9.51
C LEU A 74 16.35 14.56 -8.04
N LYS A 75 17.46 13.95 -7.61
CA LYS A 75 17.69 13.60 -6.19
C LYS A 75 17.65 14.83 -5.28
N PHE A 76 18.35 15.90 -5.66
CA PHE A 76 18.32 17.16 -4.91
C PHE A 76 16.89 17.71 -4.80
N LEU A 77 16.12 17.71 -5.90
CA LEU A 77 14.75 18.19 -5.90
C LEU A 77 13.82 17.30 -5.07
N LYS A 78 13.98 15.98 -5.12
CA LYS A 78 13.23 15.05 -4.26
C LYS A 78 13.46 15.40 -2.78
N THR A 79 14.71 15.62 -2.37
CA THR A 79 15.06 16.04 -1.01
C THR A 79 14.50 17.43 -0.67
N HIS A 80 14.57 18.39 -1.59
CA HIS A 80 14.08 19.75 -1.37
C HIS A 80 12.55 19.80 -1.21
N LEU A 81 11.82 19.11 -2.09
CA LEU A 81 10.36 19.02 -2.05
C LEU A 81 9.90 18.29 -0.78
N ASN A 82 10.64 17.27 -0.35
CA ASN A 82 10.34 16.48 0.85
C ASN A 82 8.90 15.93 0.80
N LEU A 83 8.56 15.30 -0.31
CA LEU A 83 7.27 14.63 -0.47
C LEU A 83 7.19 13.46 0.53
N PRO A 84 6.06 13.27 1.22
CA PRO A 84 5.89 12.11 2.09
C PRO A 84 5.98 10.81 1.29
N GLU A 85 6.71 9.84 1.83
CA GLU A 85 6.89 8.53 1.19
C GLU A 85 5.82 7.54 1.67
N ALA A 86 5.40 6.66 0.76
CA ALA A 86 4.46 5.60 1.07
C ALA A 86 5.10 4.57 2.02
N PRO A 87 4.31 3.94 2.91
CA PRO A 87 4.84 2.88 3.76
C PRO A 87 5.30 1.71 2.88
N ALA A 88 6.49 1.19 3.18
CA ALA A 88 7.05 0.03 2.48
C ALA A 88 6.23 -1.23 2.79
N ILE A 89 5.71 -1.89 1.76
CA ILE A 89 4.97 -3.14 1.88
C ILE A 89 5.97 -4.29 2.04
N LYS A 90 5.91 -4.98 3.18
CA LYS A 90 6.78 -6.13 3.45
C LYS A 90 6.12 -7.44 3.04
N PRO A 91 6.89 -8.48 2.70
CA PRO A 91 6.37 -9.82 2.55
C PRO A 91 5.67 -10.29 3.83
N LEU A 92 4.59 -11.06 3.69
CA LEU A 92 3.88 -11.66 4.82
C LEU A 92 4.83 -12.58 5.60
N SER A 93 4.79 -12.46 6.93
CA SER A 93 5.55 -13.28 7.86
C SER A 93 4.86 -13.29 9.22
N ASP A 94 5.34 -14.12 10.16
CA ASP A 94 4.83 -14.13 11.54
C ASP A 94 4.88 -12.74 12.21
N SER A 95 5.88 -11.93 11.83
CA SER A 95 6.08 -10.56 12.33
C SER A 95 5.34 -9.49 11.52
N PHE A 96 4.81 -9.85 10.35
CA PHE A 96 4.14 -8.94 9.42
C PHE A 96 2.89 -9.59 8.85
N THR A 97 1.77 -9.37 9.55
CA THR A 97 0.50 -10.05 9.32
C THR A 97 -0.25 -9.49 8.10
N LEU A 98 -1.25 -10.24 7.63
CA LEU A 98 -2.16 -9.79 6.57
C LEU A 98 -2.84 -8.45 6.91
N GLY A 99 -3.30 -8.28 8.15
CA GLY A 99 -3.89 -7.03 8.61
C GLY A 99 -2.91 -5.86 8.55
N ALA A 100 -1.66 -6.06 9.01
CA ALA A 100 -0.62 -5.04 8.93
C ALA A 100 -0.29 -4.66 7.48
N CYS A 101 -0.26 -5.65 6.58
CA CYS A 101 -0.06 -5.46 5.15
C CYS A 101 -1.18 -4.61 4.53
N LEU A 102 -2.45 -5.01 4.73
CA LEU A 102 -3.60 -4.28 4.20
C LEU A 102 -3.68 -2.85 4.76
N SER A 103 -3.33 -2.64 6.03
CA SER A 103 -3.26 -1.28 6.62
C SER A 103 -2.15 -0.42 6.00
N GLN A 104 -0.99 -0.98 5.67
CA GLN A 104 0.04 -0.24 4.93
C GLN A 104 -0.42 0.10 3.51
N ILE A 105 -1.10 -0.83 2.83
CA ILE A 105 -1.68 -0.59 1.52
C ILE A 105 -2.68 0.56 1.60
N ALA A 106 -3.65 0.49 2.51
CA ALA A 106 -4.65 1.53 2.71
C ALA A 106 -4.03 2.90 3.04
N THR A 107 -3.02 2.93 3.91
CA THR A 107 -2.26 4.14 4.26
C THR A 107 -1.56 4.74 3.04
N GLY A 108 -0.90 3.91 2.23
CA GLY A 108 -0.24 4.36 1.01
C GLY A 108 -1.22 4.86 -0.05
N LEU A 109 -2.38 4.21 -0.22
CA LEU A 109 -3.42 4.69 -1.14
C LEU A 109 -3.96 6.07 -0.73
N LYS A 110 -4.29 6.26 0.56
CA LYS A 110 -4.72 7.56 1.09
C LYS A 110 -3.67 8.65 0.85
N LEU A 111 -2.41 8.34 1.12
CA LEU A 111 -1.31 9.28 0.88
C LEU A 111 -1.27 9.73 -0.58
N HIS A 112 -1.40 8.80 -1.53
CA HIS A 112 -1.36 9.15 -2.95
C HIS A 112 -2.59 9.93 -3.39
N GLN A 113 -3.78 9.71 -2.80
CA GLN A 113 -4.93 10.59 -3.03
C GLN A 113 -4.60 12.03 -2.60
N THR A 114 -4.10 12.22 -1.38
CA THR A 114 -3.70 13.54 -0.88
C THR A 114 -2.63 14.19 -1.76
N LEU A 115 -1.57 13.44 -2.12
CA LEU A 115 -0.49 13.95 -2.97
C LEU A 115 -1.01 14.38 -4.35
N LEU A 116 -1.81 13.54 -5.01
CA LEU A 116 -2.34 13.85 -6.34
C LEU A 116 -3.28 15.05 -6.30
N THR A 117 -4.18 15.13 -5.31
CA THR A 117 -5.09 16.27 -5.13
C THR A 117 -4.31 17.59 -4.94
N VAL A 118 -3.32 17.60 -4.06
CA VAL A 118 -2.55 18.83 -3.77
C VAL A 118 -1.67 19.21 -4.96
N VAL A 119 -0.97 18.25 -5.56
CA VAL A 119 -0.06 18.54 -6.68
C VAL A 119 -0.83 18.95 -7.94
N SER A 120 -2.00 18.37 -8.22
CA SER A 120 -2.85 18.78 -9.33
C SER A 120 -3.51 20.14 -9.09
N LYS A 121 -3.77 20.52 -7.83
CA LYS A 121 -4.23 21.87 -7.49
C LYS A 121 -3.14 22.92 -7.70
N LEU A 122 -1.90 22.61 -7.36
CA LEU A 122 -0.76 23.52 -7.45
C LEU A 122 -0.10 23.55 -8.85
N SER A 123 -0.44 22.61 -9.72
CA SER A 123 0.07 22.48 -11.09
C SER A 123 -1.06 22.71 -12.11
N PRO A 124 -0.77 23.24 -13.31
CA PRO A 124 -1.81 23.51 -14.32
C PRO A 124 -2.51 22.26 -14.92
N ALA A 125 -2.28 21.05 -14.41
CA ALA A 125 -2.98 19.86 -14.87
C ALA A 125 -4.30 19.68 -14.14
N LYS A 126 -5.31 20.42 -14.60
CA LYS A 126 -6.70 20.02 -14.35
C LYS A 126 -7.19 19.25 -15.57
N SER A 127 -6.82 17.97 -15.60
CA SER A 127 -7.32 17.01 -16.59
C SER A 127 -8.34 16.12 -15.91
N GLU A 128 -9.46 15.83 -16.58
CA GLU A 128 -10.45 14.82 -16.16
C GLU A 128 -9.79 13.47 -15.86
N MET A 129 -8.63 13.21 -16.46
CA MET A 129 -7.83 12.03 -16.21
C MET A 129 -7.26 11.95 -14.79
N VAL A 130 -6.92 13.09 -14.16
CA VAL A 130 -6.49 13.12 -12.75
C VAL A 130 -7.66 12.73 -11.85
N ASP A 131 -8.85 13.23 -12.14
CA ASP A 131 -10.07 12.91 -11.39
C ASP A 131 -10.45 11.43 -11.54
N GLY A 132 -10.27 10.88 -12.75
CA GLY A 132 -10.40 9.44 -13.02
C GLY A 132 -9.45 8.61 -12.17
N LEU A 133 -8.15 8.92 -12.21
CA LEU A 133 -7.13 8.24 -11.41
C LEU A 133 -7.42 8.32 -9.90
N LEU A 134 -7.87 9.47 -9.40
CA LEU A 134 -8.29 9.64 -8.00
C LEU A 134 -9.48 8.75 -7.64
N CYS A 135 -10.44 8.58 -8.56
CA CYS A 135 -11.56 7.66 -8.39
C CYS A 135 -11.10 6.21 -8.34
N ASP A 136 -10.20 5.78 -9.23
CA ASP A 136 -9.71 4.40 -9.20
C ASP A 136 -8.92 4.07 -7.93
N ILE A 137 -8.12 5.02 -7.43
CA ILE A 137 -7.41 4.88 -6.15
C ILE A 137 -8.41 4.76 -4.99
N ARG A 138 -9.49 5.56 -5.00
CA ARG A 138 -10.56 5.46 -4.01
C ARG A 138 -11.22 4.09 -4.05
N ASP A 139 -11.55 3.60 -5.24
CA ASP A 139 -12.26 2.35 -5.42
C ASP A 139 -11.35 1.17 -5.04
N LEU A 140 -10.05 1.25 -5.30
CA LEU A 140 -9.06 0.28 -4.81
C LEU A 140 -8.98 0.30 -3.28
N LEU A 141 -8.99 1.47 -2.66
CA LEU A 141 -9.04 1.60 -1.20
C LEU A 141 -10.30 0.97 -0.61
N LEU A 142 -11.45 1.06 -1.30
CA LEU A 142 -12.67 0.36 -0.89
C LEU A 142 -12.51 -1.16 -0.95
N GLN A 143 -11.85 -1.71 -1.97
CA GLN A 143 -11.56 -3.15 -2.02
C GLN A 143 -10.64 -3.59 -0.88
N VAL A 144 -9.60 -2.81 -0.58
CA VAL A 144 -8.69 -3.11 0.55
C VAL A 144 -9.43 -3.08 1.88
N ARG A 145 -10.36 -2.13 2.09
CA ARG A 145 -11.19 -2.10 3.29
C ARG A 145 -12.14 -3.28 3.37
N LYS A 146 -12.76 -3.69 2.26
CA LYS A 146 -13.57 -4.92 2.19
C LYS A 146 -12.75 -6.13 2.66
N MET A 147 -11.49 -6.26 2.23
CA MET A 147 -10.59 -7.33 2.70
C MET A 147 -10.30 -7.26 4.20
N GLN A 148 -10.14 -6.04 4.76
CA GLN A 148 -9.92 -5.85 6.20
C GLN A 148 -11.18 -6.23 7.01
N ASP A 149 -12.35 -5.81 6.56
CA ASP A 149 -13.63 -6.01 7.23
C ASP A 149 -14.04 -7.49 7.27
N LEU A 150 -13.89 -8.21 6.15
CA LEU A 150 -14.23 -9.63 6.03
C LEU A 150 -13.53 -10.53 7.04
N LYS A 151 -12.41 -10.07 7.61
CA LYS A 151 -11.56 -10.85 8.50
C LYS A 151 -11.36 -10.22 9.86
N ASN A 152 -12.09 -9.15 10.17
CA ASN A 152 -11.89 -8.35 11.38
C ASN A 152 -10.41 -7.95 11.57
N LEU A 153 -9.69 -7.76 10.45
CA LEU A 153 -8.25 -7.45 10.42
C LEU A 153 -7.97 -5.97 10.63
N LEU A 154 -8.95 -5.23 11.14
CA LEU A 154 -8.79 -3.83 11.54
C LEU A 154 -7.64 -3.77 12.55
N SER A 155 -6.49 -3.35 12.05
CA SER A 155 -5.34 -3.06 12.87
C SER A 155 -5.62 -1.75 13.62
N LYS A 156 -4.79 -1.47 14.64
CA LYS A 156 -4.75 -0.23 15.40
C LYS A 156 -5.06 0.99 14.48
N PRO A 157 -5.81 2.01 14.96
CA PRO A 157 -6.20 3.16 14.16
C PRO A 157 -5.04 3.64 13.29
N GLU A 158 -5.30 3.68 11.97
CA GLU A 158 -4.31 4.10 10.99
C GLU A 158 -3.79 5.49 11.37
N PRO A 159 -2.48 5.74 11.23
CA PRO A 159 -1.93 7.07 11.41
C PRO A 159 -2.76 8.07 10.59
N GLN A 160 -3.10 9.20 11.21
CA GLN A 160 -3.77 10.29 10.49
C GLN A 160 -2.91 10.65 9.27
N PRO A 161 -3.46 10.60 8.04
CA PRO A 161 -2.74 11.04 6.87
C PRO A 161 -2.38 12.53 7.01
N VAL A 162 -1.29 12.95 6.38
CA VAL A 162 -0.96 14.38 6.26
C VAL A 162 -2.18 15.06 5.63
N SER A 163 -2.69 16.14 6.23
CA SER A 163 -3.86 16.81 5.67
C SER A 163 -3.49 17.50 4.36
N GLU A 164 -4.47 17.63 3.45
CA GLU A 164 -4.28 18.36 2.20
C GLU A 164 -3.79 19.79 2.44
N SER A 165 -4.34 20.47 3.45
CA SER A 165 -3.93 21.83 3.84
C SER A 165 -2.47 21.91 4.28
N GLN A 166 -2.02 20.99 5.14
CA GLN A 166 -0.64 20.96 5.63
C GLN A 166 0.34 20.67 4.49
N LEU A 167 -0.03 19.74 3.59
CA LEU A 167 0.79 19.41 2.44
C LEU A 167 0.84 20.58 1.45
N GLU A 168 -0.28 21.26 1.22
CA GLU A 168 -0.35 22.46 0.37
C GLU A 168 0.49 23.60 0.93
N GLU A 169 0.38 23.92 2.22
CA GLU A 169 1.21 24.92 2.91
C GLU A 169 2.71 24.62 2.77
N THR A 170 3.08 23.34 2.82
CA THR A 170 4.47 22.89 2.68
C THR A 170 4.98 22.97 1.25
N LEU A 171 4.14 22.64 0.26
CA LEU A 171 4.53 22.53 -1.14
C LEU A 171 4.40 23.84 -1.91
N ALA A 172 3.36 24.64 -1.67
CA ALA A 172 3.11 25.89 -2.38
C ALA A 172 4.34 26.82 -2.47
N PRO A 173 5.08 27.12 -1.38
CA PRO A 173 6.27 27.99 -1.48
C PRO A 173 7.43 27.34 -2.25
N LYS A 174 7.51 26.00 -2.29
CA LYS A 174 8.56 25.26 -2.99
C LYS A 174 8.28 25.13 -4.48
N LEU A 175 7.01 25.11 -4.88
CA LEU A 175 6.55 24.99 -6.27
C LEU A 175 6.43 26.35 -6.97
N SER A 176 7.47 27.16 -6.83
CA SER A 176 7.54 28.55 -7.32
C SER A 176 7.52 28.70 -8.84
N ASP A 177 7.90 27.66 -9.58
CA ASP A 177 8.03 27.67 -11.02
C ASP A 177 7.46 26.39 -11.66
N GLU A 178 7.15 26.47 -12.95
CA GLU A 178 6.53 25.38 -13.70
C GLU A 178 7.39 24.12 -13.74
N TYR A 179 8.72 24.25 -13.74
CA TYR A 179 9.59 23.07 -13.75
C TYR A 179 9.46 22.30 -12.44
N LYS A 180 9.47 22.97 -11.29
CA LYS A 180 9.28 22.32 -9.98
C LYS A 180 7.89 21.70 -9.84
N LYS A 181 6.84 22.34 -10.37
CA LYS A 181 5.48 21.75 -10.41
C LYS A 181 5.46 20.43 -11.20
N HIS A 182 6.05 20.42 -12.40
CA HIS A 182 6.20 19.18 -13.18
C HIS A 182 7.05 18.12 -12.47
N VAL A 183 8.11 18.52 -11.76
CA VAL A 183 8.93 17.59 -10.99
C VAL A 183 8.14 16.98 -9.83
N ALA A 184 7.34 17.78 -9.10
CA ALA A 184 6.48 17.26 -8.04
C ALA A 184 5.45 16.26 -8.60
N ALA A 185 4.78 16.60 -9.70
CA ALA A 185 3.86 15.71 -10.39
C ALA A 185 4.53 14.42 -10.85
N HIS A 186 5.71 14.53 -11.47
CA HIS A 186 6.50 13.37 -11.90
C HIS A 186 6.87 12.46 -10.73
N LEU A 187 7.36 13.01 -9.62
CA LEU A 187 7.76 12.24 -8.44
C LEU A 187 6.56 11.57 -7.78
N THR A 188 5.41 12.25 -7.69
CA THR A 188 4.16 11.66 -7.18
C THR A 188 3.70 10.48 -8.04
N LEU A 189 3.68 10.64 -9.37
CA LEU A 189 3.29 9.57 -10.30
C LEU A 189 4.28 8.40 -10.29
N LEU A 190 5.57 8.69 -10.18
CA LEU A 190 6.62 7.68 -10.07
C LEU A 190 6.43 6.84 -8.79
N GLN A 191 6.24 7.51 -7.65
CA GLN A 191 6.00 6.86 -6.37
C GLN A 191 4.71 6.02 -6.38
N LEU A 192 3.62 6.55 -6.95
CA LEU A 192 2.36 5.81 -7.09
C LEU A 192 2.55 4.57 -7.97
N ARG A 193 3.27 4.68 -9.09
CA ARG A 193 3.53 3.53 -9.96
C ARG A 193 4.27 2.43 -9.21
N ASP A 194 5.37 2.79 -8.54
CA ASP A 194 6.22 1.83 -7.83
C ASP A 194 5.42 1.16 -6.70
N PHE A 195 4.64 1.95 -5.95
CA PHE A 195 3.75 1.43 -4.92
C PHE A 195 2.67 0.50 -5.49
N SER A 196 1.98 0.90 -6.56
CA SER A 196 0.96 0.07 -7.24
C SER A 196 1.54 -1.27 -7.74
N GLN A 197 2.79 -1.28 -8.20
CA GLN A 197 3.48 -2.53 -8.55
C GLN A 197 3.73 -3.41 -7.33
N GLU A 198 4.12 -2.84 -6.18
CA GLU A 198 4.28 -3.58 -4.92
C GLU A 198 2.94 -4.13 -4.43
N VAL A 199 1.85 -3.35 -4.49
CA VAL A 199 0.51 -3.82 -4.17
C VAL A 199 0.11 -4.97 -5.11
N SER A 200 0.39 -4.87 -6.41
CA SER A 200 0.12 -5.97 -7.35
C SER A 200 0.87 -7.25 -6.97
N ARG A 201 2.18 -7.16 -6.69
CA ARG A 201 2.96 -8.34 -6.25
C ARG A 201 2.36 -8.96 -4.99
N THR A 202 1.93 -8.11 -4.07
CA THR A 202 1.31 -8.50 -2.81
C THR A 202 -0.03 -9.21 -3.03
N PHE A 203 -0.92 -8.65 -3.85
CA PHE A 203 -2.20 -9.29 -4.18
C PHE A 203 -2.01 -10.62 -4.91
N ARG A 204 -0.97 -10.78 -5.75
CA ARG A 204 -0.66 -12.10 -6.36
C ARG A 204 -0.26 -13.14 -5.32
N SER A 205 0.39 -12.73 -4.23
CA SER A 205 0.67 -13.65 -3.13
C SER A 205 -0.58 -14.01 -2.32
N MET A 206 -1.66 -13.24 -2.48
CA MET A 206 -2.95 -13.43 -1.81
C MET A 206 -3.96 -14.25 -2.63
N THR A 207 -3.69 -14.50 -3.91
CA THR A 207 -4.56 -15.34 -4.75
C THR A 207 -4.28 -16.82 -4.50
N VAL A 208 -5.32 -17.61 -4.29
CA VAL A 208 -5.20 -19.06 -4.23
C VAL A 208 -4.99 -19.59 -5.66
N PRO A 209 -4.05 -20.52 -5.93
CA PRO A 209 -3.95 -21.16 -7.23
C PRO A 209 -5.29 -21.83 -7.55
N SER A 210 -5.92 -21.46 -8.65
CA SER A 210 -7.04 -22.22 -9.18
C SER A 210 -6.52 -23.61 -9.52
N ASN A 211 -6.91 -24.61 -8.72
CA ASN A 211 -6.83 -25.99 -9.16
C ASN A 211 -7.78 -26.08 -10.36
N SER A 212 -7.25 -25.93 -11.58
CA SER A 212 -7.92 -26.36 -12.79
C SER A 212 -8.02 -27.89 -12.71
N GLY A 213 -9.06 -28.35 -12.01
CA GLY A 213 -9.47 -29.73 -11.93
C GLY A 213 -9.97 -30.21 -13.29
N ASN A 214 -9.46 -31.38 -13.66
CA ASN A 214 -9.81 -32.23 -14.81
C ASN A 214 -11.31 -32.34 -15.09
#